data_AF-R1E8G2-F1
#
_entry.id   AF-R1E8G2-F1
#
_cell.length_a   1.000
_cell.length_b   1.000
_cell.length_c   1.000
_cell.angle_alpha   90.00
_cell.angle_beta   90.00
_cell.angle_gamma   90.00
#
_symmetry.space_group_name_H-M   'P 1'
#
loop_
_entity.id
_entity.type
_entity.pdbx_description
1 polymer ?
#
loop_
_entity_poly.entity_id
_entity_poly.type
_entity_poly.pdbx_seq_one_letter_code
_entity_poly.pdbx_strand_id
1 'polypeptide(L)'
;MFGHSAVMVAHEMRLPLPCDEALWSATSAQEVGRVEASLSSNGVKPTTFLDGLKKTLSGSAVRTNSFGRTILMAGLLSVSWHMNQRDLQVSSLGASSALGGRDKWRGSLTRAFDFWKQDFDASLSKNGELTAPSAFAYNNGLVDDNVFESRTVLHHLAHMAMHVDIVDCQIYAGASRLLGRTITPQDYTGAQRRMKESWAPTARARDATFYALRFLSQVLLPHETGNGGVPTGAHGPHTSEQAAGFTYSARDDSLLNRPWVLYFATLIVWSYGYALDGPIDPIYQLDSREDLVRDMQGYLRRVGGVRAPDGLAKIQDRNACLGMLILLRDMFKKTRWELLHEASSLLQKCIEMLAPGCTY
;
A
#
# COMPACT_ATOMS: atom_id res chain seq x y z
N MET A 1 8.73 -0.77 -0.91
CA MET A 1 7.74 -0.57 -2.00
C MET A 1 8.15 -1.35 -3.25
N PHE A 2 9.31 -1.09 -3.85
CA PHE A 2 9.73 -1.68 -5.14
C PHE A 2 10.74 -2.84 -5.06
N GLY A 3 11.05 -3.35 -3.86
CA GLY A 3 12.04 -4.43 -3.67
C GLY A 3 13.52 -4.00 -3.77
N HIS A 4 13.82 -2.77 -4.21
CA HIS A 4 15.18 -2.23 -4.22
C HIS A 4 15.74 -1.94 -2.83
N SER A 5 17.06 -2.09 -2.68
CA SER A 5 17.81 -1.73 -1.47
C SER A 5 17.71 -0.23 -1.16
N ALA A 6 17.48 0.10 0.11
CA ALA A 6 17.59 1.48 0.58
C ALA A 6 19.06 1.91 0.63
N VAL A 7 19.39 3.05 0.01
CA VAL A 7 20.77 3.58 -0.06
C VAL A 7 21.14 4.39 1.19
N MET A 8 20.17 5.04 1.83
CA MET A 8 20.39 5.96 2.95
C MET A 8 19.66 5.50 4.21
N VAL A 9 20.31 5.67 5.36
CA VAL A 9 19.72 5.37 6.67
C VAL A 9 19.14 6.64 7.27
N ALA A 10 18.02 6.52 8.00
CA ALA A 10 17.31 7.69 8.55
C ALA A 10 18.22 8.65 9.36
N HIS A 11 19.20 8.12 10.12
CA HIS A 11 20.11 8.93 10.95
C HIS A 11 21.12 9.79 10.16
N GLU A 12 21.28 9.52 8.86
CA GLU A 12 22.11 10.31 7.95
C GLU A 12 21.37 11.58 7.48
N MET A 13 20.04 11.59 7.56
CA MET A 13 19.20 12.74 7.18
C MET A 13 19.15 13.79 8.29
N ARG A 14 20.10 14.73 8.26
CA ARG A 14 20.18 15.86 9.21
C ARG A 14 19.54 17.13 8.64
N LEU A 15 18.33 17.00 8.11
CA LEU A 15 17.59 18.11 7.49
C LEU A 15 16.36 18.50 8.33
N PRO A 16 15.92 19.77 8.30
CA PRO A 16 14.61 20.15 8.80
C PRO A 16 13.50 19.48 7.96
N LEU A 17 12.34 19.26 8.57
CA LEU A 17 11.13 18.98 7.80
C LEU A 17 10.82 20.17 6.86
N PRO A 18 10.12 19.94 5.73
CA PRO A 18 9.74 21.00 4.81
C PRO A 18 9.05 22.16 5.51
N CYS A 19 9.31 23.36 5.01
CA CYS A 19 8.64 24.57 5.46
C CYS A 19 7.15 24.56 5.08
N ASP A 20 6.40 25.49 5.66
CA ASP A 20 4.98 25.66 5.39
C ASP A 20 4.72 26.06 3.92
N GLU A 21 3.56 25.66 3.37
CA GLU A 21 3.19 25.94 1.98
C GLU A 21 3.19 27.45 1.70
N ALA A 22 2.70 28.26 2.65
CA ALA A 22 2.66 29.71 2.51
C ALA A 22 4.06 30.33 2.47
N LEU A 23 5.03 29.72 3.16
CA LEU A 23 6.42 30.16 3.14
C LEU A 23 7.10 29.75 1.84
N TRP A 24 6.77 28.57 1.31
CA TRP A 24 7.25 28.08 0.01
C TRP A 24 6.68 28.89 -1.17
N SER A 25 5.41 29.30 -1.10
CA SER A 25 4.72 30.02 -2.17
C SER A 25 4.91 31.54 -2.11
N ALA A 26 5.57 32.07 -1.08
CA ALA A 26 5.74 33.51 -0.90
C ALA A 26 6.51 34.14 -2.07
N THR A 27 5.96 35.19 -2.67
CA THR A 27 6.54 35.82 -3.87
C THR A 27 7.45 37.00 -3.54
N SER A 28 7.60 37.36 -2.26
CA SER A 28 8.43 38.48 -1.81
C SER A 28 9.03 38.26 -0.43
N ALA A 29 10.18 38.90 -0.16
CA ALA A 29 10.84 38.85 1.14
C ALA A 29 9.97 39.42 2.29
N GLN A 30 9.13 40.41 1.99
CA GLN A 30 8.20 40.99 2.97
C GLN A 30 7.13 39.99 3.39
N GLU A 31 6.62 39.20 2.44
CA GLU A 31 5.65 38.14 2.70
C GLU A 31 6.27 37.02 3.53
N VAL A 32 7.49 36.58 3.19
CA VAL A 32 8.25 35.61 4.01
C VAL A 32 8.36 36.10 5.46
N GLY A 33 8.80 37.33 5.68
CA GLY A 33 8.93 37.87 7.04
C GLY A 33 7.61 37.92 7.82
N ARG A 34 6.48 38.21 7.15
CA ARG A 34 5.14 38.17 7.77
C ARG A 34 4.72 36.75 8.15
N VAL A 35 4.93 35.79 7.24
CA VAL A 35 4.60 34.37 7.47
C VAL A 35 5.46 33.80 8.60
N GLU A 36 6.77 34.05 8.59
CA GLU A 36 7.69 33.61 9.65
C GLU A 36 7.35 34.20 11.01
N ALA A 37 7.01 35.49 11.07
CA ALA A 37 6.58 36.15 12.31
C ALA A 37 5.28 35.53 12.84
N SER A 38 4.30 35.28 11.96
CA SER A 38 3.05 34.61 12.32
C SER A 38 3.29 33.20 12.86
N LEU A 39 4.08 32.39 12.16
CA LEU A 39 4.44 31.03 12.59
C LEU A 39 5.15 31.05 13.95
N SER A 40 6.11 31.95 14.12
CA SER A 40 6.87 32.10 15.38
C SER A 40 5.97 32.52 16.54
N SER A 41 5.05 33.47 16.31
CA SER A 41 4.09 33.93 17.33
C SER A 41 3.12 32.82 17.77
N ASN A 42 2.79 31.90 16.86
CA ASN A 42 1.99 30.72 17.12
C ASN A 42 2.80 29.53 17.67
N GLY A 43 4.07 29.76 18.06
CA GLY A 43 4.96 28.77 18.64
C GLY A 43 5.40 27.67 17.66
N VAL A 44 5.28 27.89 16.35
CA VAL A 44 5.74 26.94 15.32
C VAL A 44 7.26 27.05 15.21
N LYS A 45 7.97 25.99 15.59
CA LYS A 45 9.42 25.89 15.41
C LYS A 45 9.75 24.84 14.34
N PRO A 46 10.75 25.09 13.49
CA PRO A 46 11.26 24.07 12.57
C PRO A 46 11.65 22.81 13.36
N THR A 47 11.08 21.68 12.96
CA THR A 47 11.40 20.37 13.57
C THR A 47 12.32 19.62 12.62
N THR A 48 13.40 19.03 13.13
CA THR A 48 14.28 18.19 12.31
C THR A 48 13.56 16.91 11.89
N PHE A 49 13.94 16.35 10.75
CA PHE A 49 13.40 15.05 10.29
C PHE A 49 13.54 13.98 11.37
N LEU A 50 14.71 13.89 12.01
CA LEU A 50 14.96 12.90 13.06
C LEU A 50 14.10 13.09 14.30
N ASP A 51 13.89 14.33 14.74
CA ASP A 51 13.04 14.59 15.89
C ASP A 51 11.57 14.31 15.58
N GLY A 52 11.12 14.66 14.37
CA GLY A 52 9.79 14.30 13.88
C GLY A 52 9.59 12.78 13.82
N LEU A 53 10.58 12.05 13.30
CA LEU A 53 10.53 10.58 13.21
C LEU A 53 10.49 9.94 14.61
N LYS A 54 11.33 10.41 15.55
CA LYS A 54 11.32 9.94 16.94
C LYS A 54 9.97 10.18 17.61
N LYS A 55 9.41 11.39 17.46
CA LYS A 55 8.07 11.73 17.98
C LYS A 55 7.00 10.80 17.43
N THR A 56 7.03 10.56 16.11
CA THR A 56 6.07 9.64 15.47
C THR A 56 6.20 8.22 16.01
N LEU A 57 7.44 7.72 16.19
CA LEU A 57 7.72 6.41 16.78
C LEU A 57 7.26 6.30 18.24
N SER A 58 7.29 7.40 19.00
CA SER A 58 6.85 7.47 20.40
C SER A 58 5.37 7.81 20.57
N GLY A 59 4.60 7.94 19.49
CA GLY A 59 3.18 8.32 19.58
C GLY A 59 2.96 9.78 19.98
N SER A 60 3.89 10.67 19.64
CA SER A 60 3.82 12.11 19.92
C SER A 60 3.56 12.89 18.64
N ALA A 61 2.60 13.83 18.69
CA ALA A 61 2.18 14.59 17.52
C ALA A 61 3.32 15.43 16.94
N VAL A 62 3.36 15.53 15.61
CA VAL A 62 4.36 16.34 14.89
C VAL A 62 3.66 17.47 14.16
N ARG A 63 3.97 18.70 14.55
CA ARG A 63 3.44 19.89 13.87
C ARG A 63 4.23 20.11 12.57
N THR A 64 3.63 19.71 11.46
CA THR A 64 4.17 19.87 10.11
C THR A 64 3.02 19.95 9.08
N ASN A 65 3.32 20.14 7.80
CA ASN A 65 2.33 20.13 6.71
C ASN A 65 2.12 18.71 6.15
N SER A 66 1.21 18.56 5.18
CA SER A 66 0.91 17.26 4.54
C SER A 66 2.14 16.62 3.87
N PHE A 67 3.03 17.44 3.29
CA PHE A 67 4.26 16.96 2.69
C PHE A 67 5.24 16.43 3.74
N GLY A 68 5.45 17.16 4.84
CA GLY A 68 6.26 16.70 5.97
C GLY A 68 5.74 15.41 6.59
N ARG A 69 4.42 15.22 6.69
CA ARG A 69 3.84 13.94 7.13
C ARG A 69 4.13 12.80 6.16
N THR A 70 4.07 13.05 4.86
CA THR A 70 4.48 12.06 3.84
C THR A 70 5.95 11.68 3.98
N ILE A 71 6.83 12.64 4.28
CA ILE A 71 8.25 12.38 4.56
C ILE A 71 8.44 11.54 5.82
N LEU A 72 7.69 11.81 6.89
CA LEU A 72 7.74 10.98 8.11
C LEU A 72 7.31 9.54 7.82
N MET A 73 6.30 9.33 6.98
CA MET A 73 5.87 8.01 6.55
C MET A 73 6.95 7.27 5.75
N ALA A 74 7.60 7.96 4.81
CA ALA A 74 8.73 7.42 4.08
C ALA A 74 9.90 7.06 5.03
N GLY A 75 10.12 7.88 6.06
CA GLY A 75 11.07 7.60 7.14
C GLY A 75 10.73 6.33 7.92
N LEU A 76 9.48 6.14 8.33
CA LEU A 76 9.02 4.93 9.02
C LEU A 76 9.17 3.68 8.15
N LEU A 77 8.81 3.77 6.86
CA LEU A 77 9.00 2.69 5.88
C LEU A 77 10.49 2.35 5.70
N SER A 78 11.37 3.36 5.66
CA SER A 78 12.82 3.16 5.59
C SER A 78 13.37 2.46 6.84
N VAL A 79 12.97 2.89 8.04
CA VAL A 79 13.35 2.23 9.29
C VAL A 79 12.86 0.77 9.32
N SER A 80 11.62 0.53 8.90
CA SER A 80 11.06 -0.82 8.78
C SER A 80 11.92 -1.71 7.86
N TRP A 81 12.28 -1.20 6.69
CA TRP A 81 13.14 -1.92 5.74
C TRP A 81 14.48 -2.30 6.37
N HIS A 82 15.19 -1.33 6.95
CA HIS A 82 16.50 -1.55 7.58
C HIS A 82 16.43 -2.54 8.74
N MET A 83 15.37 -2.49 9.55
CA MET A 83 15.14 -3.46 10.63
C MET A 83 14.88 -4.87 10.09
N ASN A 84 14.10 -5.00 9.02
CA ASN A 84 13.84 -6.30 8.39
C ASN A 84 15.12 -6.89 7.77
N GLN A 85 15.93 -6.07 7.12
CA GLN A 85 17.21 -6.49 6.54
C GLN A 85 18.20 -6.97 7.61
N ARG A 86 18.28 -6.23 8.74
CA ARG A 86 19.11 -6.65 9.89
C ARG A 86 18.65 -7.99 10.47
N ASP A 87 17.34 -8.18 10.64
CA ASP A 87 16.78 -9.45 11.13
C ASP A 87 17.14 -10.63 10.20
N LEU A 88 17.07 -10.42 8.88
CA LEU A 88 17.44 -11.45 7.89
C LEU A 88 18.93 -11.83 7.99
N GLN A 89 19.81 -10.85 8.11
CA GLN A 89 21.26 -11.08 8.29
C GLN A 89 21.56 -11.87 9.57
N VAL A 90 20.92 -11.51 10.69
CA VAL A 90 21.06 -12.25 11.95
C VAL A 90 20.52 -13.67 11.82
N SER A 91 19.39 -13.84 11.15
CA SER A 91 18.78 -15.17 10.96
C SER A 91 19.61 -16.08 10.05
N SER A 92 20.31 -15.54 9.05
CA SER A 92 21.19 -16.35 8.19
C SER A 92 22.42 -16.89 8.92
N LEU A 93 22.79 -16.29 10.05
CA LEU A 93 23.91 -16.73 10.90
C LEU A 93 23.50 -17.78 11.96
N GLY A 94 22.24 -18.23 11.97
CA GLY A 94 21.75 -19.23 12.92
C GLY A 94 21.54 -18.69 14.35
N ALA A 95 21.72 -17.39 14.58
CA ALA A 95 21.60 -16.76 15.90
C ALA A 95 20.16 -16.34 16.27
N SER A 96 19.15 -16.78 15.51
CA SER A 96 17.76 -16.30 15.58
C SER A 96 17.08 -16.46 16.94
N SER A 97 17.55 -17.39 17.77
CA SER A 97 16.97 -17.70 19.10
C SER A 97 17.56 -16.85 20.24
N ALA A 98 18.74 -16.23 20.06
CA ALA A 98 19.47 -15.58 21.15
C ALA A 98 19.01 -14.14 21.47
N LEU A 99 18.24 -13.51 20.60
CA LEU A 99 17.86 -12.09 20.70
C LEU A 99 16.34 -11.95 20.57
N GLY A 100 15.59 -12.15 21.66
CA GLY A 100 14.12 -12.01 21.76
C GLY A 100 13.55 -10.60 21.51
N GLY A 101 14.05 -9.89 20.49
CA GLY A 101 13.69 -8.53 20.11
C GLY A 101 12.94 -8.42 18.77
N ARG A 102 12.76 -9.52 18.02
CA ARG A 102 12.16 -9.49 16.67
C ARG A 102 10.73 -8.96 16.64
N ASP A 103 9.90 -9.40 17.58
CA ASP A 103 8.49 -8.98 17.64
C ASP A 103 8.32 -7.57 18.25
N LYS A 104 9.28 -7.13 19.08
CA LYS A 104 9.19 -5.84 19.77
C LYS A 104 9.26 -4.65 18.81
N TRP A 105 10.21 -4.66 17.87
CA TRP A 105 10.35 -3.56 16.92
C TRP A 105 9.19 -3.53 15.92
N ARG A 106 8.70 -4.69 15.49
CA ARG A 106 7.54 -4.80 14.58
C ARG A 106 6.28 -4.23 15.24
N GLY A 107 6.00 -4.61 16.49
CA GLY A 107 4.87 -4.05 17.24
C GLY A 107 5.01 -2.55 17.50
N SER A 108 6.23 -2.04 17.71
CA SER A 108 6.46 -0.59 17.83
C SER A 108 6.19 0.15 16.52
N LEU A 109 6.69 -0.35 15.38
CA LEU A 109 6.49 0.28 14.08
C LEU A 109 5.05 0.21 13.60
N THR A 110 4.37 -0.92 13.84
CA THR A 110 2.94 -1.09 13.51
C THR A 110 2.10 -0.01 14.20
N ARG A 111 2.33 0.19 15.52
CA ARG A 111 1.69 1.28 16.28
C ARG A 111 2.08 2.67 15.77
N ALA A 112 3.32 2.86 15.34
CA ALA A 112 3.77 4.14 14.77
C ALA A 112 3.08 4.45 13.43
N PHE A 113 2.82 3.46 12.59
CA PHE A 113 2.05 3.64 11.34
C PHE A 113 0.59 4.03 11.62
N ASP A 114 -0.05 3.38 12.60
CA ASP A 114 -1.41 3.73 12.99
C ASP A 114 -1.48 5.12 13.62
N PHE A 115 -0.54 5.45 14.50
CA PHE A 115 -0.42 6.78 15.07
C PHE A 115 -0.18 7.84 14.00
N TRP A 116 0.71 7.58 13.04
CA TRP A 116 0.97 8.49 11.93
C TRP A 116 -0.30 8.80 11.14
N LYS A 117 -1.11 7.77 10.81
CA LYS A 117 -2.39 7.97 10.11
C LYS A 117 -3.34 8.82 10.95
N GLN A 118 -3.47 8.55 12.24
CA GLN A 118 -4.31 9.32 13.16
C GLN A 118 -3.86 10.78 13.28
N ASP A 119 -2.57 11.04 13.43
CA ASP A 119 -2.01 12.41 13.47
C ASP A 119 -2.23 13.15 12.14
N PHE A 120 -2.11 12.44 11.01
CA PHE A 120 -2.44 12.98 9.70
C PHE A 120 -3.91 13.40 9.62
N ASP A 121 -4.84 12.53 10.02
CA ASP A 121 -6.29 12.80 9.96
C ASP A 121 -6.70 13.95 10.89
N ALA A 122 -6.11 14.01 12.08
CA ALA A 122 -6.30 15.11 13.02
C ALA A 122 -5.77 16.45 12.48
N SER A 123 -4.77 16.42 11.59
CA SER A 123 -4.23 17.64 10.97
C SER A 123 -5.07 18.16 9.81
N LEU A 124 -5.65 17.26 9.00
CA LEU A 124 -6.52 17.63 7.88
C LEU A 124 -7.84 18.23 8.40
N SER A 125 -8.44 17.61 9.42
CA SER A 125 -9.66 18.13 10.06
C SER A 125 -9.49 19.54 10.65
N LYS A 126 -8.36 19.81 11.33
CA LYS A 126 -8.06 21.14 11.88
C LYS A 126 -7.82 22.20 10.81
N ASN A 127 -7.19 21.84 9.69
CA ASN A 127 -7.00 22.76 8.58
C ASN A 127 -8.32 23.10 7.88
N GLY A 128 -9.28 22.16 7.85
CA GLY A 128 -10.64 22.40 7.34
C GLY A 128 -11.52 23.29 8.21
N GLU A 129 -11.24 23.39 9.52
CA GLU A 129 -11.99 24.25 10.46
C GLU A 129 -11.45 25.69 10.55
N LEU A 130 -10.17 25.91 10.19
CA LEU A 130 -9.51 27.22 10.24
C LEU A 130 -9.65 28.05 8.95
N THR A 131 -10.28 27.50 7.90
CA THR A 131 -10.62 28.23 6.68
C THR A 131 -11.88 29.08 6.89
N ALA A 132 -11.75 30.14 7.70
CA ALA A 132 -12.56 31.33 7.46
C ALA A 132 -12.33 31.80 6.00
N PRO A 133 -13.34 32.32 5.28
CA PRO A 133 -13.24 32.65 3.87
C PRO A 133 -12.32 33.85 3.66
N SER A 134 -11.01 33.60 3.62
CA SER A 134 -10.03 34.55 3.12
C SER A 134 -10.03 34.45 1.59
N ALA A 135 -9.91 35.59 0.93
CA ALA A 135 -9.96 35.75 -0.53
C ALA A 135 -8.85 35.01 -1.32
N PHE A 136 -8.06 34.16 -0.66
CA PHE A 136 -6.97 33.36 -1.22
C PHE A 136 -7.24 31.84 -1.16
N ALA A 137 -8.48 31.42 -0.90
CA ALA A 137 -8.89 30.03 -1.04
C ALA A 137 -8.87 29.62 -2.53
N TYR A 138 -7.67 29.34 -3.05
CA TYR A 138 -7.53 28.56 -4.27
C TYR A 138 -8.24 27.22 -4.04
N ASN A 139 -9.05 26.83 -5.01
CA ASN A 139 -9.93 25.66 -4.99
C ASN A 139 -9.10 24.36 -4.80
N ASN A 140 -8.78 24.01 -3.56
CA ASN A 140 -7.78 22.98 -3.21
C ASN A 140 -8.38 21.57 -3.06
N GLY A 141 -9.66 21.37 -3.38
CA GLY A 141 -10.38 20.10 -3.15
C GLY A 141 -9.70 18.89 -3.80
N LEU A 142 -9.22 19.03 -5.04
CA LEU A 142 -8.50 17.96 -5.76
C LEU A 142 -7.14 17.63 -5.13
N VAL A 143 -6.48 18.60 -4.51
CA VAL A 143 -5.19 18.38 -3.83
C VAL A 143 -5.43 17.69 -2.49
N ASP A 144 -6.47 18.09 -1.77
CA ASP A 144 -6.86 17.48 -0.50
C ASP A 144 -7.32 16.02 -0.67
N ASP A 145 -8.11 15.74 -1.70
CA ASP A 145 -8.52 14.38 -2.08
C ASP A 145 -7.31 13.49 -2.41
N ASN A 146 -6.36 13.99 -3.20
CA ASN A 146 -5.13 13.26 -3.53
C ASN A 146 -4.26 13.00 -2.29
N VAL A 147 -4.17 13.98 -1.37
CA VAL A 147 -3.44 13.83 -0.11
C VAL A 147 -4.09 12.77 0.78
N PHE A 148 -5.42 12.81 0.90
CA PHE A 148 -6.19 11.85 1.70
C PHE A 148 -6.04 10.42 1.18
N GLU A 149 -6.14 10.26 -0.15
CA GLU A 149 -5.99 8.98 -0.83
C GLU A 149 -4.55 8.45 -0.74
N SER A 150 -3.55 9.29 -0.99
CA SER A 150 -2.13 8.93 -0.87
C SER A 150 -1.78 8.43 0.53
N ARG A 151 -2.29 9.11 1.56
CA ARG A 151 -2.15 8.69 2.96
C ARG A 151 -2.73 7.29 3.20
N THR A 152 -3.90 7.01 2.64
CA THR A 152 -4.55 5.69 2.78
C THR A 152 -3.77 4.60 2.06
N VAL A 153 -3.26 4.88 0.87
CA VAL A 153 -2.38 3.97 0.12
C VAL A 153 -1.12 3.64 0.93
N LEU A 154 -0.45 4.64 1.48
CA LEU A 154 0.79 4.46 2.24
C LEU A 154 0.57 3.66 3.52
N HIS A 155 -0.54 3.90 4.23
CA HIS A 155 -0.86 3.15 5.45
C HIS A 155 -1.07 1.66 5.17
N HIS A 156 -1.87 1.31 4.16
CA HIS A 156 -2.06 -0.10 3.78
C HIS A 156 -0.75 -0.72 3.29
N LEU A 157 0.04 0.00 2.49
CA LEU A 157 1.35 -0.47 2.05
C LEU A 157 2.26 -0.79 3.23
N ALA A 158 2.31 0.06 4.26
CA ALA A 158 3.14 -0.18 5.43
C ALA A 158 2.75 -1.48 6.13
N HIS A 159 1.47 -1.65 6.44
CA HIS A 159 1.00 -2.89 7.08
C HIS A 159 1.28 -4.12 6.23
N MET A 160 1.03 -4.09 4.92
CA MET A 160 1.38 -5.19 4.02
C MET A 160 2.89 -5.49 4.04
N ALA A 161 3.73 -4.48 3.79
CA ALA A 161 5.18 -4.64 3.70
C ALA A 161 5.85 -5.02 5.04
N MET A 162 5.20 -4.73 6.18
CA MET A 162 5.67 -5.17 7.51
C MET A 162 5.57 -6.68 7.70
N HIS A 163 4.64 -7.33 6.99
CA HIS A 163 4.25 -8.71 7.23
C HIS A 163 4.66 -9.68 6.11
N VAL A 164 5.00 -9.17 4.92
CA VAL A 164 5.48 -9.99 3.79
C VAL A 164 6.40 -9.21 2.87
N ASP A 165 7.40 -9.90 2.31
CA ASP A 165 8.31 -9.34 1.31
C ASP A 165 7.71 -9.53 -0.10
N ILE A 166 7.64 -8.44 -0.86
CA ILE A 166 7.19 -8.47 -2.24
C ILE A 166 8.06 -9.39 -3.11
N VAL A 167 9.36 -9.48 -2.83
CA VAL A 167 10.27 -10.33 -3.60
C VAL A 167 9.92 -11.81 -3.40
N ASP A 168 9.59 -12.22 -2.17
CA ASP A 168 9.15 -13.60 -1.90
C ASP A 168 7.82 -13.91 -2.60
N CYS A 169 6.85 -12.98 -2.58
CA CYS A 169 5.61 -13.11 -3.36
C CYS A 169 5.88 -13.24 -4.87
N GLN A 170 6.77 -12.42 -5.42
CA GLN A 170 7.08 -12.42 -6.85
C GLN A 170 7.79 -13.71 -7.30
N ILE A 171 8.77 -14.19 -6.52
CA ILE A 171 9.44 -15.46 -6.79
C ILE A 171 8.42 -16.60 -6.71
N TYR A 172 7.56 -16.60 -5.68
CA TYR A 172 6.52 -17.62 -5.50
C TYR A 172 5.50 -17.62 -6.64
N ALA A 173 5.20 -16.46 -7.22
CA ALA A 173 4.40 -16.29 -8.43
C ALA A 173 5.11 -16.69 -9.73
N GLY A 174 6.35 -17.20 -9.67
CA GLY A 174 7.09 -17.67 -10.84
C GLY A 174 7.85 -16.59 -11.59
N ALA A 175 8.24 -15.50 -10.94
CA ALA A 175 9.14 -14.50 -11.55
C ALA A 175 10.46 -15.15 -11.96
N SER A 176 10.88 -14.96 -13.22
CA SER A 176 12.12 -15.52 -13.78
C SER A 176 13.32 -14.60 -13.62
N ARG A 177 13.07 -13.30 -13.47
CA ARG A 177 14.08 -12.25 -13.23
C ARG A 177 13.49 -11.21 -12.28
N LEU A 178 14.27 -10.77 -11.30
CA LEU A 178 13.92 -9.68 -10.38
C LEU A 178 15.15 -8.83 -10.11
N LEU A 179 14.98 -7.51 -10.10
CA LEU A 179 16.04 -6.54 -9.73
C LEU A 179 17.36 -6.78 -10.51
N GLY A 180 17.26 -7.11 -11.79
CA GLY A 180 18.40 -7.41 -12.66
C GLY A 180 19.00 -8.82 -12.53
N ARG A 181 18.56 -9.62 -11.55
CA ARG A 181 19.05 -10.98 -11.28
C ARG A 181 18.09 -12.05 -11.82
N THR A 182 18.65 -13.09 -12.44
CA THR A 182 17.90 -14.31 -12.81
C THR A 182 17.58 -15.14 -11.56
N ILE A 183 16.34 -15.64 -11.48
CA ILE A 183 15.88 -16.50 -10.39
C ILE A 183 16.21 -17.95 -10.73
N THR A 184 16.94 -18.62 -9.84
CA THR A 184 17.31 -20.03 -10.01
C THR A 184 16.22 -20.97 -9.49
N PRO A 185 16.20 -22.25 -9.90
CA PRO A 185 15.28 -23.25 -9.34
C PRO A 185 15.40 -23.41 -7.81
N GLN A 186 16.60 -23.20 -7.27
CA GLN A 186 16.85 -23.23 -5.83
C GLN A 186 16.20 -22.04 -5.11
N ASP A 187 16.27 -20.83 -5.71
CA ASP A 187 15.60 -19.65 -5.18
C ASP A 187 14.08 -19.86 -5.13
N TYR A 188 13.52 -20.39 -6.23
CA TYR A 188 12.09 -20.70 -6.32
C TYR A 188 11.66 -21.72 -5.26
N THR A 189 12.39 -22.83 -5.13
CA THR A 189 12.11 -23.86 -4.12
C THR A 189 12.18 -23.28 -2.69
N GLY A 190 13.16 -22.42 -2.43
CA GLY A 190 13.30 -21.72 -1.16
C GLY A 190 12.14 -20.77 -0.86
N ALA A 191 11.71 -19.97 -1.83
CA ALA A 191 10.57 -19.08 -1.70
C ALA A 191 9.26 -19.88 -1.52
N GLN A 192 9.05 -20.95 -2.28
CA GLN A 192 7.91 -21.84 -2.11
C GLN A 192 7.81 -22.40 -0.70
N ARG A 193 8.92 -22.89 -0.13
CA ARG A 193 8.96 -23.36 1.26
C ARG A 193 8.63 -22.23 2.24
N ARG A 194 9.27 -21.06 2.10
CA ARG A 194 9.02 -19.91 2.98
C ARG A 194 7.55 -19.48 2.93
N MET A 195 6.97 -19.37 1.74
CA MET A 195 5.60 -18.92 1.55
C MET A 195 4.59 -19.94 2.07
N LYS A 196 4.73 -21.23 1.70
CA LYS A 196 3.77 -22.29 2.08
C LYS A 196 3.88 -22.72 3.53
N GLU A 197 5.09 -23.00 3.99
CA GLU A 197 5.30 -23.67 5.29
C GLU A 197 5.56 -22.66 6.41
N SER A 198 6.27 -21.56 6.12
CA SER A 198 6.74 -20.63 7.16
C SER A 198 5.90 -19.36 7.30
N TRP A 199 5.26 -18.89 6.22
CA TRP A 199 4.52 -17.62 6.21
C TRP A 199 3.01 -17.83 6.23
N ALA A 200 2.43 -18.49 5.22
CA ALA A 200 0.98 -18.59 5.04
C ALA A 200 0.20 -19.10 6.27
N PRO A 201 0.70 -20.06 7.08
CA PRO A 201 -0.03 -20.52 8.28
C PRO A 201 -0.05 -19.52 9.45
N THR A 202 0.75 -18.45 9.38
CA THR A 202 1.00 -17.56 10.52
C THR A 202 -0.04 -16.44 10.64
N ALA A 203 -0.13 -15.84 11.84
CA ALA A 203 -0.92 -14.62 12.04
C ALA A 203 -0.43 -13.47 11.15
N ARG A 204 0.88 -13.36 10.89
CA ARG A 204 1.46 -12.33 10.03
C ARG A 204 0.92 -12.39 8.60
N ALA A 205 0.75 -13.60 8.05
CA ALA A 205 0.17 -13.75 6.72
C ALA A 205 -1.29 -13.31 6.68
N ARG A 206 -2.04 -13.59 7.76
CA ARG A 206 -3.42 -13.09 7.90
C ARG A 206 -3.46 -11.57 8.01
N ASP A 207 -2.56 -10.95 8.77
CA ASP A 207 -2.47 -9.48 8.87
C ASP A 207 -2.17 -8.86 7.49
N ALA A 208 -1.15 -9.36 6.79
CA ALA A 208 -0.81 -8.89 5.43
C ALA A 208 -2.01 -8.98 4.48
N THR A 209 -2.66 -10.15 4.46
CA THR A 209 -3.79 -10.43 3.57
C THR A 209 -5.01 -9.59 3.94
N PHE A 210 -5.26 -9.36 5.23
CA PHE A 210 -6.34 -8.51 5.70
C PHE A 210 -6.17 -7.07 5.18
N TYR A 211 -5.01 -6.46 5.37
CA TYR A 211 -4.77 -5.10 4.86
C TYR A 211 -4.77 -5.05 3.32
N ALA A 212 -4.30 -6.10 2.64
CA ALA A 212 -4.38 -6.21 1.19
C ALA A 212 -5.84 -6.24 0.70
N LEU A 213 -6.70 -7.05 1.31
CA LEU A 213 -8.12 -7.15 0.97
C LEU A 213 -8.89 -5.85 1.26
N ARG A 214 -8.60 -5.17 2.38
CA ARG A 214 -9.21 -3.88 2.70
C ARG A 214 -8.83 -2.82 1.67
N PHE A 215 -7.56 -2.79 1.26
CA PHE A 215 -7.09 -1.90 0.22
C PHE A 215 -7.73 -2.21 -1.15
N LEU A 216 -7.75 -3.48 -1.55
CA LEU A 216 -8.39 -3.92 -2.80
C LEU A 216 -9.89 -3.58 -2.80
N SER A 217 -10.60 -3.83 -1.70
CA SER A 217 -12.02 -3.50 -1.56
C SER A 217 -12.26 -1.99 -1.65
N GLN A 218 -11.42 -1.18 -1.02
CA GLN A 218 -11.54 0.28 -1.08
C GLN A 218 -11.37 0.82 -2.51
N VAL A 219 -10.42 0.27 -3.28
CA VAL A 219 -10.13 0.75 -4.64
C VAL A 219 -11.10 0.16 -5.67
N LEU A 220 -11.49 -1.11 -5.52
CA LEU A 220 -12.25 -1.87 -6.52
C LEU A 220 -13.75 -1.93 -6.26
N LEU A 221 -14.24 -1.55 -5.06
CA LEU A 221 -15.66 -1.50 -4.70
C LEU A 221 -16.11 -0.10 -4.18
N PRO A 222 -16.00 1.00 -4.97
CA PRO A 222 -16.23 2.34 -4.46
C PRO A 222 -17.69 2.62 -4.06
N HIS A 223 -18.65 1.89 -4.62
CA HIS A 223 -20.09 2.16 -4.44
C HIS A 223 -20.68 1.55 -3.15
N GLU A 224 -19.96 0.67 -2.45
CA GLU A 224 -20.45 0.02 -1.21
C GLU A 224 -19.83 0.58 0.07
N THR A 225 -18.71 1.30 -0.04
CA THR A 225 -18.04 1.97 1.08
C THR A 225 -18.67 3.35 1.30
N GLY A 226 -19.81 3.39 1.99
CA GLY A 226 -20.58 4.60 2.35
C GLY A 226 -19.90 5.65 3.23
N ASN A 227 -18.60 5.91 3.05
CA ASN A 227 -17.85 6.99 3.65
C ASN A 227 -17.42 8.00 2.57
N GLY A 228 -18.36 8.81 2.08
CA GLY A 228 -18.08 10.13 1.50
C GLY A 228 -17.12 10.22 0.31
N GLY A 229 -16.87 9.14 -0.44
CA GLY A 229 -16.09 9.20 -1.66
C GLY A 229 -16.83 10.05 -2.71
N VAL A 230 -16.36 11.28 -2.90
CA VAL A 230 -16.82 12.20 -3.94
C VAL A 230 -16.70 11.49 -5.30
N PRO A 231 -17.67 11.64 -6.22
CA PRO A 231 -17.60 10.99 -7.52
C PRO A 231 -16.31 11.40 -8.22
N THR A 232 -15.46 10.43 -8.56
CA THR A 232 -14.33 10.66 -9.45
C THR A 232 -14.88 11.11 -10.81
N GLY A 233 -15.00 12.42 -11.02
CA GLY A 233 -15.10 13.08 -12.32
C GLY A 233 -16.00 12.43 -13.38
N ALA A 234 -17.17 11.90 -13.00
CA ALA A 234 -18.12 11.29 -13.93
C ALA A 234 -18.90 12.36 -14.72
N HIS A 235 -18.19 13.12 -15.55
CA HIS A 235 -18.76 13.94 -16.62
C HIS A 235 -18.18 13.48 -17.96
N GLY A 236 -18.51 12.24 -18.31
CA GLY A 236 -18.27 11.65 -19.63
C GLY A 236 -19.39 10.65 -19.92
N PRO A 237 -19.75 10.43 -21.20
CA PRO A 237 -20.81 9.49 -21.56
C PRO A 237 -20.52 8.12 -20.95
N HIS A 238 -21.49 7.61 -20.17
CA HIS A 238 -21.40 6.31 -19.50
C HIS A 238 -21.14 5.21 -20.52
N THR A 239 -19.95 4.63 -20.49
CA THR A 239 -19.65 3.41 -21.25
C THR A 239 -20.31 2.21 -20.56
N SER A 240 -20.62 1.15 -21.31
CA SER A 240 -21.10 -0.12 -20.76
C SER A 240 -20.17 -0.69 -19.68
N GLU A 241 -18.89 -0.28 -19.68
CA GLU A 241 -17.87 -0.63 -18.68
C GLU A 241 -18.18 -0.12 -17.26
N GLN A 242 -18.86 1.03 -17.12
CA GLN A 242 -19.22 1.59 -15.80
C GLN A 242 -20.46 0.90 -15.20
N ALA A 243 -21.34 0.36 -16.04
CA ALA A 243 -22.57 -0.33 -15.61
C ALA A 243 -22.28 -1.64 -14.87
N ALA A 244 -21.15 -2.30 -15.14
CA ALA A 244 -20.76 -3.56 -14.49
C ALA A 244 -20.13 -3.36 -13.09
N GLY A 245 -19.80 -2.14 -12.67
CA GLY A 245 -19.30 -1.86 -11.32
C GLY A 245 -17.79 -2.06 -11.11
N PHE A 246 -16.97 -1.99 -12.18
CA PHE A 246 -15.51 -1.88 -12.11
C PHE A 246 -15.04 -0.64 -12.89
N THR A 247 -14.74 0.44 -12.18
CA THR A 247 -14.51 1.77 -12.76
C THR A 247 -13.07 2.28 -12.61
N TYR A 248 -12.24 1.59 -11.83
CA TYR A 248 -10.88 2.03 -11.55
C TYR A 248 -9.96 1.86 -12.78
N SER A 249 -9.17 2.91 -13.08
CA SER A 249 -8.17 2.94 -14.15
C SER A 249 -6.78 3.26 -13.59
N ALA A 250 -5.86 2.29 -13.60
CA ALA A 250 -4.45 2.57 -13.23
C ALA A 250 -3.72 3.45 -14.26
N ARG A 251 -4.21 3.53 -15.49
CA ARG A 251 -3.61 4.37 -16.53
C ARG A 251 -3.79 5.85 -16.20
N ASP A 252 -4.97 6.19 -15.67
CA ASP A 252 -5.41 7.56 -15.42
C ASP A 252 -5.33 7.93 -13.94
N ASP A 253 -4.69 7.09 -13.12
CA ASP A 253 -4.54 7.36 -11.69
C ASP A 253 -3.58 8.54 -11.44
N SER A 254 -4.07 9.52 -10.66
CA SER A 254 -3.29 10.67 -10.21
C SER A 254 -2.21 10.28 -9.20
N LEU A 255 -2.39 9.18 -8.47
CA LEU A 255 -1.46 8.68 -7.47
C LEU A 255 -0.48 7.68 -8.07
N LEU A 256 0.77 8.15 -8.18
CA LEU A 256 1.92 7.36 -8.60
C LEU A 256 1.98 5.96 -7.98
N ASN A 257 1.74 5.88 -6.68
CA ASN A 257 2.01 4.69 -5.89
C ASN A 257 0.83 3.71 -5.92
N ARG A 258 -0.42 4.19 -6.14
CA ARG A 258 -1.63 3.37 -5.95
C ARG A 258 -1.64 2.14 -6.87
N PRO A 259 -1.35 2.24 -8.19
CA PRO A 259 -1.31 1.07 -9.07
C PRO A 259 -0.33 -0.02 -8.61
N TRP A 260 0.85 0.38 -8.15
CA TRP A 260 1.85 -0.57 -7.67
C TRP A 260 1.45 -1.23 -6.34
N VAL A 261 0.87 -0.46 -5.42
CA VAL A 261 0.33 -1.01 -4.17
C VAL A 261 -0.84 -1.95 -4.44
N LEU A 262 -1.65 -1.67 -5.47
CA LEU A 262 -2.74 -2.54 -5.91
C LEU A 262 -2.22 -3.88 -6.43
N TYR A 263 -1.16 -3.84 -7.25
CA TYR A 263 -0.45 -5.04 -7.68
C TYR A 263 0.11 -5.83 -6.49
N PHE A 264 0.79 -5.17 -5.55
CA PHE A 264 1.34 -5.86 -4.38
C PHE A 264 0.24 -6.51 -3.53
N ALA A 265 -0.85 -5.80 -3.26
CA ALA A 265 -2.00 -6.35 -2.55
C ALA A 265 -2.56 -7.59 -3.27
N THR A 266 -2.68 -7.53 -4.60
CA THR A 266 -3.13 -8.65 -5.43
C THR A 266 -2.22 -9.86 -5.32
N LEU A 267 -0.91 -9.65 -5.36
CA LEU A 267 0.07 -10.72 -5.16
C LEU A 267 -0.01 -11.34 -3.76
N ILE A 268 -0.26 -10.54 -2.72
CA ILE A 268 -0.40 -11.05 -1.35
C ILE A 268 -1.62 -11.97 -1.25
N VAL A 269 -2.79 -11.52 -1.71
CA VAL A 269 -4.02 -12.32 -1.62
C VAL A 269 -3.93 -13.59 -2.46
N TRP A 270 -3.32 -13.52 -3.65
CA TRP A 270 -3.02 -14.70 -4.45
C TRP A 270 -2.04 -15.63 -3.74
N SER A 271 -0.93 -15.10 -3.21
CA SER A 271 0.10 -15.91 -2.53
C SER A 271 -0.48 -16.64 -1.32
N TYR A 272 -1.29 -15.94 -0.52
CA TYR A 272 -1.93 -16.51 0.66
C TYR A 272 -2.94 -17.59 0.29
N GLY A 273 -3.84 -17.30 -0.65
CA GLY A 273 -4.84 -18.26 -1.12
C GLY A 273 -4.20 -19.50 -1.74
N TYR A 274 -3.29 -19.31 -2.68
CA TYR A 274 -2.63 -20.41 -3.39
C TYR A 274 -1.70 -21.24 -2.47
N ALA A 275 -1.07 -20.62 -1.47
CA ALA A 275 -0.25 -21.35 -0.50
C ALA A 275 -1.06 -22.30 0.39
N LEU A 276 -2.27 -21.92 0.77
CA LEU A 276 -3.11 -22.70 1.68
C LEU A 276 -4.05 -23.67 0.94
N ASP A 277 -4.62 -23.23 -0.18
CA ASP A 277 -5.71 -23.94 -0.84
C ASP A 277 -5.30 -24.51 -2.22
N GLY A 278 -4.13 -24.11 -2.75
CA GLY A 278 -3.62 -24.60 -4.04
C GLY A 278 -4.37 -24.03 -5.25
N PRO A 279 -4.35 -24.72 -6.41
CA PRO A 279 -5.17 -24.38 -7.58
C PRO A 279 -6.67 -24.43 -7.26
N ILE A 280 -7.48 -23.72 -8.04
CA ILE A 280 -8.95 -23.77 -7.92
C ILE A 280 -9.44 -25.15 -8.34
N ASP A 281 -10.29 -25.77 -7.52
CA ASP A 281 -10.92 -27.06 -7.79
C ASP A 281 -12.37 -27.06 -7.27
N PRO A 282 -13.40 -27.28 -8.13
CA PRO A 282 -13.32 -27.45 -9.57
C PRO A 282 -13.01 -26.14 -10.30
N ILE A 283 -12.23 -26.25 -11.38
CA ILE A 283 -11.92 -25.10 -12.26
C ILE A 283 -13.21 -24.63 -12.94
N TYR A 284 -13.47 -23.32 -12.89
CA TYR A 284 -14.60 -22.67 -13.55
C TYR A 284 -14.14 -21.69 -14.64
N GLN A 285 -15.03 -21.45 -15.61
CA GLN A 285 -14.82 -20.53 -16.72
C GLN A 285 -15.51 -19.18 -16.49
N LEU A 286 -14.85 -18.09 -16.90
CA LEU A 286 -15.37 -16.73 -16.87
C LEU A 286 -15.42 -16.19 -18.31
N ASP A 287 -16.58 -16.32 -18.95
CA ASP A 287 -16.73 -16.12 -20.40
C ASP A 287 -16.92 -14.65 -20.80
N SER A 288 -17.41 -13.82 -19.88
CA SER A 288 -17.70 -12.42 -20.14
C SER A 288 -17.01 -11.48 -19.14
N ARG A 289 -16.86 -10.22 -19.53
CA ARG A 289 -16.37 -9.18 -18.62
C ARG A 289 -17.28 -9.02 -17.39
N GLU A 290 -18.59 -9.19 -17.56
CA GLU A 290 -19.55 -9.12 -16.45
C GLU A 290 -19.32 -10.27 -15.45
N ASP A 291 -18.99 -11.48 -15.94
CA ASP A 291 -18.63 -12.61 -15.09
C ASP A 291 -17.36 -12.34 -14.30
N LEU A 292 -16.33 -11.77 -14.94
CA LEU A 292 -15.08 -11.38 -14.27
C LEU A 292 -15.33 -10.38 -13.13
N VAL A 293 -16.17 -9.37 -13.39
CA VAL A 293 -16.47 -8.34 -12.38
C VAL A 293 -17.32 -8.94 -11.25
N ARG A 294 -18.33 -9.75 -11.57
CA ARG A 294 -19.14 -10.43 -10.56
C ARG A 294 -18.32 -11.38 -9.69
N ASP A 295 -17.40 -12.13 -10.29
CA ASP A 295 -16.47 -13.02 -9.57
C ASP A 295 -15.56 -12.23 -8.62
N MET A 296 -14.93 -11.15 -9.11
CA MET A 296 -14.08 -10.27 -8.31
C MET A 296 -14.85 -9.64 -7.14
N GLN A 297 -16.05 -9.12 -7.37
CA GLN A 297 -16.87 -8.54 -6.31
C GLN A 297 -17.31 -9.61 -5.29
N GLY A 298 -17.70 -10.80 -5.76
CA GLY A 298 -18.04 -11.94 -4.90
C GLY A 298 -16.87 -12.36 -4.00
N TYR A 299 -15.67 -12.44 -4.57
CA TYR A 299 -14.44 -12.72 -3.82
C TYR A 299 -14.17 -11.65 -2.75
N LEU A 300 -14.18 -10.36 -3.13
CA LEU A 300 -13.88 -9.27 -2.20
C LEU A 300 -14.94 -9.13 -1.09
N ARG A 301 -16.23 -9.37 -1.38
CA ARG A 301 -17.28 -9.38 -0.35
C ARG A 301 -17.13 -10.57 0.61
N ARG A 302 -16.80 -11.75 0.09
CA ARG A 302 -16.69 -12.98 0.90
C ARG A 302 -15.40 -13.03 1.73
N VAL A 303 -14.25 -12.86 1.07
CA VAL A 303 -12.93 -12.98 1.71
C VAL A 303 -12.51 -11.65 2.33
N GLY A 304 -12.73 -10.53 1.64
CA GLY A 304 -12.43 -9.19 2.16
C GLY A 304 -13.44 -8.65 3.17
N GLY A 305 -14.61 -9.29 3.30
CA GLY A 305 -15.65 -8.94 4.28
C GLY A 305 -15.33 -9.36 5.73
N VAL A 306 -14.21 -10.05 5.97
CA VAL A 306 -13.78 -10.40 7.33
C VAL A 306 -13.54 -9.14 8.17
N ARG A 307 -13.91 -9.18 9.46
CA ARG A 307 -13.79 -8.02 10.37
C ARG A 307 -12.42 -7.90 11.04
N ALA A 308 -11.68 -9.00 11.10
CA ALA A 308 -10.36 -9.08 11.73
C ALA A 308 -9.49 -10.11 10.99
N PRO A 309 -8.15 -9.99 11.05
CA PRO A 309 -7.22 -10.91 10.41
C PRO A 309 -7.49 -12.39 10.71
N ASP A 310 -7.80 -12.73 11.96
CA ASP A 310 -8.11 -14.11 12.37
C ASP A 310 -9.36 -14.71 11.70
N GLY A 311 -10.24 -13.87 11.17
CA GLY A 311 -11.38 -14.32 10.36
C GLY A 311 -10.97 -15.12 9.13
N LEU A 312 -9.81 -14.81 8.53
CA LEU A 312 -9.30 -15.47 7.32
C LEU A 312 -9.01 -16.97 7.55
N ALA A 313 -8.70 -17.37 8.79
CA ALA A 313 -8.47 -18.77 9.12
C ALA A 313 -9.72 -19.65 8.91
N LYS A 314 -10.92 -19.05 8.94
CA LYS A 314 -12.20 -19.75 8.81
C LYS A 314 -12.79 -19.69 7.39
N ILE A 315 -12.20 -18.89 6.51
CA ILE A 315 -12.66 -18.75 5.12
C ILE A 315 -12.18 -19.96 4.32
N GLN A 316 -13.08 -20.50 3.49
CA GLN A 316 -12.78 -21.50 2.46
C GLN A 316 -12.57 -20.82 1.10
N ASP A 317 -11.97 -21.50 0.15
CA ASP A 317 -11.67 -21.01 -1.21
C ASP A 317 -11.01 -19.62 -1.21
N ARG A 318 -9.98 -19.44 -0.39
CA ARG A 318 -9.20 -18.19 -0.27
C ARG A 318 -8.46 -17.88 -1.58
N ASN A 319 -8.23 -18.91 -2.39
CA ASN A 319 -7.61 -18.88 -3.71
C ASN A 319 -8.56 -18.44 -4.84
N ALA A 320 -9.88 -18.40 -4.64
CA ALA A 320 -10.87 -18.11 -5.69
C ALA A 320 -10.92 -16.62 -6.10
N CYS A 321 -9.80 -16.05 -6.52
CA CYS A 321 -9.63 -14.65 -6.93
C CYS A 321 -9.40 -14.46 -8.43
N LEU A 322 -9.86 -15.41 -9.25
CA LEU A 322 -9.54 -15.51 -10.67
C LEU A 322 -9.99 -14.28 -11.49
N GLY A 323 -11.26 -13.87 -11.35
CA GLY A 323 -11.80 -12.71 -12.06
C GLY A 323 -11.06 -11.43 -11.72
N MET A 324 -10.63 -11.27 -10.46
CA MET A 324 -9.82 -10.14 -10.03
C MET A 324 -8.44 -10.13 -10.70
N LEU A 325 -7.75 -11.28 -10.76
CA LEU A 325 -6.44 -11.38 -11.41
C LEU A 325 -6.51 -11.00 -12.89
N ILE A 326 -7.51 -11.53 -13.60
CA ILE A 326 -7.73 -11.26 -15.02
C ILE A 326 -7.98 -9.77 -15.26
N LEU A 327 -8.89 -9.15 -14.49
CA LEU A 327 -9.20 -7.72 -14.63
C LEU A 327 -7.98 -6.83 -14.36
N LEU A 328 -7.21 -7.12 -13.31
CA LEU A 328 -6.04 -6.32 -12.94
C LEU A 328 -4.88 -6.51 -13.92
N ARG A 329 -4.64 -7.73 -14.41
CA ARG A 329 -3.68 -8.01 -15.49
C ARG A 329 -4.00 -7.16 -16.71
N ASP A 330 -5.22 -7.25 -17.21
CA ASP A 330 -5.62 -6.55 -18.44
C ASP A 330 -5.57 -5.03 -18.30
N MET A 331 -5.88 -4.53 -17.10
CA MET A 331 -5.73 -3.11 -16.75
C MET A 331 -4.27 -2.68 -16.75
N PHE A 332 -3.38 -3.41 -16.07
CA PHE A 332 -1.96 -3.05 -15.98
C PHE A 332 -1.26 -3.07 -17.34
N LYS A 333 -1.64 -3.98 -18.24
CA LYS A 333 -1.16 -4.02 -19.63
C LYS A 333 -1.43 -2.75 -20.44
N LYS A 334 -2.48 -1.99 -20.09
CA LYS A 334 -2.88 -0.75 -20.78
C LYS A 334 -2.23 0.51 -20.21
N THR A 335 -1.42 0.40 -19.17
CA THR A 335 -0.78 1.55 -18.53
C THR A 335 0.46 2.01 -19.31
N ARG A 336 0.91 3.23 -19.07
CA ARG A 336 2.15 3.78 -19.68
C ARG A 336 3.45 3.34 -18.98
N TRP A 337 3.34 2.58 -17.88
CA TRP A 337 4.44 2.30 -16.97
C TRP A 337 4.96 0.89 -17.22
N GLU A 338 6.20 0.74 -17.67
CA GLU A 338 6.81 -0.59 -17.94
C GLU A 338 6.76 -1.51 -16.71
N LEU A 339 6.94 -0.92 -15.52
CA LEU A 339 6.84 -1.64 -14.25
C LEU A 339 5.49 -2.36 -14.07
N LEU A 340 4.39 -1.78 -14.57
CA LEU A 340 3.06 -2.39 -14.51
C LEU A 340 2.87 -3.42 -15.63
N HIS A 341 3.60 -3.35 -16.74
CA HIS A 341 3.60 -4.42 -17.75
C HIS A 341 4.27 -5.69 -17.22
N GLU A 342 5.33 -5.53 -16.43
CA GLU A 342 5.95 -6.64 -15.70
C GLU A 342 4.98 -7.24 -14.68
N ALA A 343 4.27 -6.38 -13.92
CA ALA A 343 3.21 -6.82 -13.02
C ALA A 343 2.12 -7.62 -13.75
N SER A 344 1.64 -7.13 -14.90
CA SER A 344 0.69 -7.85 -15.76
C SER A 344 1.21 -9.21 -16.19
N SER A 345 2.48 -9.29 -16.59
CA SER A 345 3.09 -10.56 -17.02
C SER A 345 3.22 -11.56 -15.88
N LEU A 346 3.45 -11.07 -14.65
CA LEU A 346 3.49 -11.95 -13.48
C LEU A 346 2.08 -12.40 -13.06
N LEU A 347 1.07 -11.52 -13.14
CA LEU A 347 -0.32 -11.90 -12.89
C LEU A 347 -0.81 -12.95 -13.90
N GLN A 348 -0.33 -12.93 -15.15
CA GLN A 348 -0.59 -14.01 -16.11
C GLN A 348 -0.13 -15.37 -15.57
N LYS A 349 1.09 -15.44 -15.01
CA LYS A 349 1.60 -16.68 -14.41
C LYS A 349 0.78 -17.11 -13.19
N CYS A 350 0.36 -16.15 -12.35
CA CYS A 350 -0.55 -16.42 -11.25
C CYS A 350 -1.85 -17.08 -11.72
N ILE A 351 -2.42 -16.63 -12.84
CA ILE A 351 -3.64 -17.19 -13.45
C ILE A 351 -3.38 -18.61 -13.95
N GLU A 352 -2.28 -18.84 -14.68
CA GLU A 352 -1.90 -20.16 -15.18
C GLU A 352 -1.69 -21.18 -14.05
N MET A 353 -1.09 -20.75 -12.93
CA MET A 353 -0.91 -21.59 -11.74
C MET A 353 -2.23 -21.85 -11.01
N LEU A 354 -3.12 -20.85 -10.97
CA LEU A 354 -4.36 -20.91 -10.21
C LEU A 354 -5.46 -21.72 -10.92
N ALA A 355 -5.55 -21.62 -12.25
CA ALA A 355 -6.51 -22.34 -13.08
C ALA A 355 -5.79 -23.08 -14.24
N PRO A 356 -5.05 -24.17 -13.94
CA PRO A 356 -4.28 -24.89 -14.94
C PRO A 356 -5.15 -25.39 -16.10
N GLY A 357 -4.72 -25.16 -17.34
CA GLY A 357 -5.43 -25.61 -18.53
C GLY A 357 -6.54 -24.68 -19.04
N CYS A 358 -6.87 -23.60 -18.33
CA CYS A 358 -7.70 -22.53 -18.87
C CYS A 358 -6.84 -21.52 -19.65
N THR A 359 -7.34 -21.05 -20.79
CA THR A 359 -6.70 -19.99 -21.59
C THR A 359 -7.47 -18.68 -21.40
N TYR A 360 -6.87 -17.74 -20.67
CA TYR A 360 -7.42 -16.41 -20.35
C TYR A 360 -6.47 -15.28 -20.68
#